data_AF-A0A2G6MRC5-F1
#
_entry.id   AF-A0A2G6MRC5-F1
#
_cell.length_a   1.000
_cell.length_b   1.000
_cell.length_c   1.000
_cell.angle_alpha   90.00
_cell.angle_beta   90.00
_cell.angle_gamma   90.00
#
_symmetry.space_group_name_H-M   'P 1'
#
loop_
_entity.id
_entity.type
_entity.pdbx_description
1 polymer ?
#
loop_
_entity_poly.entity_id
_entity_poly.type
_entity_poly.pdbx_seq_one_letter_code
_entity_poly.pdbx_strand_id
1 'polypeptide(L)'
;MRFFNTAGPCVLQDHYMVPPLERFDLEHILLLIAQKKYFVLHAPRQTGKTTSMIALAQHLNVKGEYQALYINVGKCTSRKREHP
;
A
#
# COMPACT_ATOMS: atom_id res chain seq x y z
N MET A 1 -7.27 -15.77 -17.90
CA MET A 1 -6.45 -14.85 -18.71
C MET A 1 -6.16 -13.62 -17.85
N ARG A 2 -4.90 -13.14 -17.77
CA ARG A 2 -4.57 -11.95 -16.98
C ARG A 2 -4.97 -10.66 -17.71
N PHE A 3 -5.22 -9.58 -16.97
CA PHE A 3 -5.58 -8.26 -17.53
C PHE A 3 -4.92 -7.10 -16.78
N PHE A 4 -4.92 -5.89 -17.35
CA PHE A 4 -4.40 -4.70 -16.66
C PHE A 4 -5.48 -4.09 -15.77
N ASN A 5 -5.20 -3.94 -14.48
CA ASN A 5 -6.08 -3.23 -13.57
C ASN A 5 -5.69 -1.75 -13.45
N THR A 6 -6.67 -0.86 -13.61
CA THR A 6 -6.50 0.60 -13.50
C THR A 6 -7.19 1.20 -12.27
N ALA A 7 -7.94 0.39 -11.51
CA ALA A 7 -8.71 0.81 -10.35
C ALA A 7 -8.42 -0.05 -9.11
N GLY A 8 -8.06 0.59 -7.99
CA GLY A 8 -7.80 -0.11 -6.73
C GLY A 8 -6.48 -0.92 -6.70
N PRO A 9 -6.30 -1.79 -5.68
CA PRO A 9 -5.11 -2.63 -5.54
C PRO A 9 -5.00 -3.70 -6.63
N CYS A 10 -3.78 -4.09 -7.00
CA CYS A 10 -3.57 -5.17 -7.96
C CYS A 10 -3.36 -6.52 -7.26
N VAL A 11 -3.92 -7.59 -7.85
CA VAL A 11 -3.76 -8.98 -7.41
C VAL A 11 -2.83 -9.70 -8.38
N LEU A 12 -1.79 -10.35 -7.85
CA LEU A 12 -0.72 -10.97 -8.66
C LEU A 12 -1.23 -12.08 -9.59
N GLN A 13 -2.24 -12.83 -9.15
CA GLN A 13 -2.79 -13.96 -9.90
C GLN A 13 -3.60 -13.48 -11.12
N ASP A 14 -4.33 -12.38 -10.96
CA ASP A 14 -5.31 -11.89 -11.93
C ASP A 14 -4.78 -10.79 -12.84
N HIS A 15 -3.82 -9.98 -12.36
CA HIS A 15 -3.41 -8.75 -13.04
C HIS A 15 -1.97 -8.81 -13.59
N TYR A 16 -1.74 -8.16 -14.73
CA TYR A 16 -0.39 -7.84 -15.19
C TYR A 16 0.22 -6.75 -14.30
N MET A 17 1.31 -7.08 -13.61
CA MET A 17 2.01 -6.16 -12.72
C MET A 17 3.45 -6.59 -12.45
N VAL A 18 4.34 -5.61 -12.28
CA VAL A 18 5.64 -5.80 -11.63
C VAL A 18 5.42 -6.20 -10.16
N PRO A 19 6.19 -7.17 -9.60
CA PRO A 19 6.12 -7.56 -8.20
C PRO A 19 6.10 -6.34 -7.26
N PRO A 20 5.18 -6.25 -6.28
CA PRO A 20 4.95 -5.02 -5.53
C PRO A 20 6.17 -4.50 -4.76
N LEU A 21 6.98 -5.41 -4.23
CA LEU A 21 8.15 -5.11 -3.40
C LEU A 21 9.39 -4.72 -4.22
N GLU A 22 9.40 -5.00 -5.53
CA GLU A 22 10.46 -4.56 -6.45
C GLU A 22 10.22 -3.14 -6.98
N ARG A 23 9.06 -2.54 -6.69
CA ARG A 23 8.70 -1.19 -7.17
C ARG A 23 9.37 -0.05 -6.41
N PHE A 24 10.02 -0.35 -5.30
CA PHE A 24 10.77 0.60 -4.50
C PHE A 24 12.02 -0.06 -3.93
N ASP A 25 12.91 0.74 -3.35
CA ASP A 25 14.04 0.23 -2.60
C ASP A 25 13.57 -0.35 -1.26
N LEU A 26 13.32 -1.67 -1.25
CA LEU A 26 12.83 -2.38 -0.06
C LEU A 26 13.86 -2.34 1.06
N GLU A 27 15.15 -2.49 0.75
CA GLU A 27 16.21 -2.49 1.76
C GLU A 27 16.28 -1.15 2.47
N HIS A 28 16.22 -0.05 1.72
CA HIS A 28 16.18 1.30 2.30
C HIS A 28 14.94 1.51 3.17
N ILE A 29 13.77 1.05 2.74
CA ILE A 29 12.54 1.16 3.56
C ILE A 29 12.66 0.36 4.85
N LEU A 30 13.18 -0.87 4.80
CA LEU A 30 13.39 -1.70 5.99
C LEU A 30 14.39 -1.04 6.95
N LEU A 31 15.44 -0.39 6.44
CA LEU A 31 16.37 0.39 7.25
C LEU A 31 15.66 1.56 7.96
N LEU A 32 14.79 2.29 7.26
CA LEU A 32 14.01 3.38 7.87
C LEU A 32 13.07 2.87 8.98
N ILE A 33 12.42 1.72 8.77
CA ILE A 33 11.58 1.07 9.77
C ILE A 33 12.40 0.64 10.99
N ALA A 34 13.56 0.02 10.78
CA ALA A 34 14.47 -0.38 11.86
C ALA A 34 14.93 0.84 12.69
N GLN A 35 15.13 1.99 12.03
CA GLN A 35 15.47 3.26 12.67
C GLN A 35 14.25 4.00 13.27
N LYS A 36 13.04 3.41 13.23
CA LYS A 36 11.78 4.00 13.71
C LYS A 36 11.45 5.35 13.05
N LYS A 37 11.82 5.52 11.78
CA LYS A 37 11.58 6.75 11.01
C LYS A 37 10.29 6.66 10.21
N TYR A 38 9.68 7.82 9.99
CA TYR A 38 8.60 7.99 9.03
C TYR A 38 9.18 8.26 7.64
N PHE A 39 8.50 7.77 6.60
CA PHE A 39 8.87 8.00 5.21
C PHE A 39 7.65 8.26 4.34
N VAL A 40 7.88 8.93 3.21
CA VAL A 40 6.85 9.23 2.21
C VAL A 40 7.23 8.57 0.89
N LEU A 41 6.33 7.73 0.37
CA LEU A 41 6.49 7.14 -0.95
C LEU A 41 5.96 8.10 -2.03
N HIS A 42 6.85 8.92 -2.58
CA HIS A 42 6.54 9.79 -3.71
C HIS A 42 6.51 9.01 -5.02
N ALA A 43 5.33 8.92 -5.65
CA ALA A 43 5.20 8.38 -7.01
C ALA A 43 3.97 8.97 -7.72
N PRO A 44 3.95 9.02 -9.07
CA PRO A 44 2.80 9.49 -9.86
C PRO A 44 1.48 8.76 -9.56
N ARG A 45 0.35 9.30 -10.03
CA ARG A 45 -0.96 8.62 -9.88
C ARG A 45 -0.92 7.25 -10.57
N GLN A 46 -1.65 6.28 -9.99
CA GLN A 46 -1.82 4.91 -10.53
C GLN A 46 -0.53 4.08 -10.68
N THR A 47 0.58 4.44 -10.02
CA THR A 47 1.84 3.65 -10.05
C THR A 47 1.89 2.49 -9.06
N GLY A 48 0.76 2.16 -8.42
CA GLY A 48 0.66 1.01 -7.51
C GLY A 48 1.17 1.26 -6.09
N LYS A 49 1.29 2.51 -5.63
CA LYS A 49 1.66 2.84 -4.23
C LYS A 49 0.84 2.04 -3.21
N THR A 50 -0.49 2.00 -3.37
CA THR A 50 -1.38 1.24 -2.48
C THR A 50 -1.03 -0.24 -2.48
N THR A 51 -0.87 -0.84 -3.66
CA THR A 51 -0.48 -2.26 -3.81
C THR A 51 0.86 -2.54 -3.12
N SER A 52 1.86 -1.67 -3.29
CA SER A 52 3.17 -1.83 -2.67
C SER A 52 3.14 -1.64 -1.15
N MET A 53 2.33 -0.72 -0.61
CA MET A 53 2.18 -0.55 0.84
C MET A 53 1.46 -1.74 1.51
N ILE A 54 0.46 -2.32 0.84
CA ILE A 54 -0.21 -3.54 1.31
C ILE A 54 0.78 -4.72 1.33
N ALA A 55 1.55 -4.88 0.26
CA ALA A 55 2.57 -5.94 0.17
C ALA A 55 3.67 -5.76 1.23
N LEU A 56 4.09 -4.52 1.51
CA LEU A 56 5.05 -4.23 2.58
C LEU A 56 4.50 -4.65 3.95
N ALA A 57 3.25 -4.31 4.26
CA ALA A 57 2.62 -4.71 5.53
C ALA A 57 2.56 -6.25 5.66
N GLN A 58 2.17 -6.95 4.58
CA GLN A 58 2.18 -8.42 4.55
C GLN A 58 3.59 -8.99 4.75
N HIS A 59 4.59 -8.44 4.07
CA HIS A 59 5.99 -8.86 4.20
C HIS A 59 6.52 -8.72 5.63
N LEU A 60 6.21 -7.61 6.30
CA LEU A 60 6.58 -7.38 7.70
C LEU A 60 5.89 -8.37 8.64
N ASN A 61 4.60 -8.64 8.42
CA ASN A 61 3.84 -9.59 9.23
C ASN A 61 4.32 -11.04 9.05
N VAL A 62 4.70 -11.43 7.83
CA VAL A 62 5.25 -12.77 7.55
C VAL A 62 6.61 -12.97 8.22
N LYS A 63 7.47 -11.94 8.25
CA LYS A 63 8.74 -12.00 8.98
C LYS A 63 8.57 -12.12 10.50
N GLY A 64 7.45 -11.65 11.04
CA GLY A 64 7.11 -11.77 12.46
C GLY A 64 7.81 -10.78 13.40
N GLU A 65 8.75 -9.98 12.90
CA GLU A 65 9.46 -8.95 13.69
C GLU A 65 8.57 -7.74 14.03
N TYR A 66 7.56 -7.48 13.20
CA TYR A 66 6.66 -6.34 13.33
C TYR A 66 5.21 -6.77 13.15
N GLN A 67 4.30 -6.01 13.76
CA GLN A 67 2.86 -6.06 13.47
C GLN A 67 2.50 -4.81 12.66
N ALA A 68 2.27 -5.00 11.38
CA ALA A 68 1.97 -3.94 10.42
C ALA A 68 0.47 -3.94 10.07
N LEU A 69 -0.14 -2.75 10.17
CA LEU A 69 -1.52 -2.48 9.76
C LEU A 69 -1.53 -1.47 8.60
N TYR A 70 -2.24 -1.80 7.53
CA TYR A 70 -2.54 -0.85 6.47
C TYR A 70 -3.82 -0.09 6.78
N ILE A 71 -3.76 1.24 6.74
CA ILE A 71 -4.92 2.12 6.93
C ILE A 71 -5.04 3.03 5.71
N ASN A 72 -6.26 3.17 5.20
CA ASN A 72 -6.61 4.19 4.21
C ASN A 72 -7.47 5.27 4.88
N VAL A 73 -7.04 6.52 4.80
CA VAL A 73 -7.75 7.66 5.38
C VAL A 73 -8.51 8.38 4.27
N GLY A 74 -9.83 8.23 4.27
CA GLY A 74 -10.73 8.94 3.37
C GLY A 74 -11.16 10.30 3.93
N LYS A 75 -11.64 11.19 3.06
CA LYS A 75 -12.33 12.41 3.52
C LYS A 75 -13.71 12.02 4.07
N CYS A 76 -13.98 12.39 5.32
CA CYS A 76 -15.33 12.33 5.87
C CYS A 76 -16.07 13.60 5.50
N THR A 77 -17.17 13.50 4.74
CA THR A 77 -18.10 14.62 4.53
C THR A 77 -19.15 14.57 5.63
N SER A 78 -19.19 15.56 6.51
CA SER A 78 -20.25 15.68 7.52
C SER A 78 -21.59 15.94 6.84
N ARG A 79 -22.36 14.88 6.58
CA ARG A 79 -23.76 15.01 6.18
C ARG A 79 -24.54 15.36 7.44
N LYS A 80 -24.94 16.63 7.59
CA LYS A 80 -25.97 16.99 8.58
C LYS A 80 -27.21 16.16 8.22
N ARG A 81 -27.65 15.29 9.12
CA ARG A 81 -28.95 14.65 9.02
C ARG A 81 -29.97 15.74 9.30
N GLU A 82 -30.50 16.35 8.25
CA GLU A 82 -31.79 17.03 8.35
C GLU A 82 -32.82 15.93 8.59
N HIS A 83 -33.33 15.86 9.82
CA HIS A 83 -34.49 15.03 10.14
C HIS A 83 -35.76 15.77 9.67
N PRO A 84 -36.74 15.05 9.10
CA PRO A 84 -38.00 15.62 8.60
C PRO A 84 -38.89 16.17 9.72
#